data_AF-A0A2D7FJQ4-F1
#
_entry.id   AF-A0A2D7FJQ4-F1
#
_cell.length_a   1.000
_cell.length_b   1.000
_cell.length_c   1.000
_cell.angle_alpha   90.00
_cell.angle_beta   90.00
_cell.angle_gamma   90.00
#
_symmetry.space_group_name_H-M   'P 1'
#
loop_
_entity.id
_entity.type
_entity.pdbx_description
1 polymer ?
#
loop_
_entity_poly.entity_id
_entity_poly.type
_entity_poly.pdbx_seq_one_letter_code
_entity_poly.pdbx_strand_id
1 'polypeptide(L)'
;MFFNLKNWSDLNGWGEKNLYLKFFTIFFLALHLLWVSVHLLFVSKDLINPWKLGGYGMYTVPHDSPRTHVFLQDATTKRWTELDYSKNKFATRKFEQLNHNNIFKCRFPSERSLVGFIDENPHLRYQPLVIAVSKIVFSRYPIQVERQIRAKIEIAWSKNREFFGYRGQICGRKYSGKVKYS
;
A
#
# COMPACT_ATOMS: atom_id res chain seq x y z
N MET A 1 -38.09 28.45 35.35
CA MET A 1 -38.72 28.05 34.08
C MET A 1 -38.73 26.52 34.06
N PHE A 2 -39.82 25.91 34.55
CA PHE A 2 -39.94 24.46 34.65
C PHE A 2 -40.46 23.92 33.31
N PHE A 3 -39.68 23.02 32.68
CA PHE A 3 -40.15 22.25 31.53
C PHE A 3 -41.28 21.33 32.00
N ASN A 4 -42.49 21.61 31.51
CA ASN A 4 -43.68 20.81 31.77
C ASN A 4 -43.59 19.51 30.94
N LEU A 5 -43.12 18.43 31.57
CA LEU A 5 -42.92 17.09 30.98
C LEU A 5 -44.23 16.30 30.76
N LYS A 6 -45.40 16.95 30.81
CA LYS A 6 -46.71 16.26 30.83
C LYS A 6 -47.19 15.72 29.48
N ASN A 7 -46.43 15.91 28.40
CA ASN A 7 -46.80 15.44 27.05
C ASN A 7 -45.98 14.24 26.54
N TRP A 8 -45.31 13.49 27.42
CA TRP A 8 -44.62 12.26 27.00
C TRP A 8 -45.54 11.04 26.86
N SER A 9 -46.80 11.13 27.33
CA SER A 9 -47.77 10.04 27.24
C SER A 9 -48.43 9.88 25.87
N ASP A 10 -48.35 10.88 24.98
CA ASP A 10 -48.96 10.82 23.64
C ASP A 10 -48.11 10.07 22.60
N LEU A 11 -46.88 9.67 22.94
CA LEU A 11 -46.05 8.80 22.08
C LEU A 11 -46.51 7.33 22.07
N ASN A 12 -47.41 6.94 22.99
CA ASN A 12 -47.93 5.57 23.10
C ASN A 12 -49.19 5.31 22.25
N GLY A 13 -49.81 6.34 21.63
CA GLY A 13 -50.94 6.19 20.69
C GLY A 13 -50.57 5.64 19.31
N TRP A 14 -49.29 5.35 19.07
CA TRP A 14 -48.73 4.79 17.82
C TRP A 14 -48.61 3.26 17.86
N GLY A 15 -49.43 2.60 18.68
CA GLY A 15 -49.23 1.23 19.18
C GLY A 15 -49.18 0.11 18.14
N GLU A 16 -49.96 0.19 17.04
CA GLU A 16 -50.08 -0.97 16.12
C GLU A 16 -49.92 -0.61 14.63
N LYS A 17 -50.41 0.55 14.18
CA LYS A 17 -50.33 0.96 12.76
C LYS A 17 -48.92 1.37 12.29
N ASN A 18 -47.94 1.43 13.19
CA ASN A 18 -46.58 1.83 12.88
C ASN A 18 -45.53 0.74 13.16
N LEU A 19 -45.95 -0.50 13.39
CA LEU A 19 -45.01 -1.62 13.52
C LEU A 19 -44.16 -1.77 12.24
N TYR A 20 -44.79 -1.65 11.07
CA TYR A 20 -44.10 -1.65 9.78
C TYR A 20 -43.16 -0.48 9.62
N LEU A 21 -43.58 0.75 9.96
CA LEU A 21 -42.73 1.92 9.87
C LEU A 21 -41.50 1.80 10.78
N LYS A 22 -41.70 1.35 12.04
CA LYS A 22 -40.59 1.07 12.97
C LYS A 22 -39.65 0.01 12.42
N PHE A 23 -40.17 -1.10 11.88
CA PHE A 23 -39.36 -2.14 11.28
C PHE A 23 -38.56 -1.62 10.07
N PHE A 24 -39.20 -0.89 9.16
CA PHE A 24 -38.53 -0.26 8.02
C PHE A 24 -37.44 0.71 8.46
N THR A 25 -37.71 1.58 9.44
CA THR A 25 -36.72 2.52 9.97
C THR A 25 -35.53 1.78 10.59
N ILE A 26 -35.78 0.76 11.41
CA ILE A 26 -34.71 -0.06 12.02
C ILE A 26 -33.91 -0.78 10.93
N PHE A 27 -34.57 -1.35 9.93
CA PHE A 27 -33.92 -2.04 8.83
C PHE A 27 -33.04 -1.10 7.99
N PHE A 28 -33.56 0.07 7.58
CA PHE A 28 -32.77 1.06 6.84
C PHE A 28 -31.62 1.63 7.67
N LEU A 29 -31.83 1.85 8.97
CA LEU A 29 -30.77 2.27 9.87
C LEU A 29 -29.67 1.21 9.94
N ALA A 30 -30.03 -0.07 10.09
CA ALA A 30 -29.06 -1.17 10.11
C ALA A 30 -28.31 -1.29 8.77
N LEU A 31 -29.01 -1.18 7.64
CA LEU A 31 -28.41 -1.18 6.30
C LEU A 31 -27.43 0.01 6.14
N HIS A 32 -27.81 1.19 6.62
CA HIS A 32 -26.97 2.38 6.54
C HIS A 32 -25.71 2.24 7.41
N LEU A 33 -25.85 1.75 8.64
CA LEU A 33 -24.70 1.48 9.53
C LEU A 33 -23.76 0.43 8.93
N LEU A 34 -24.30 -0.62 8.31
CA LEU A 34 -23.52 -1.62 7.59
C LEU A 34 -22.77 -0.98 6.41
N TRP A 35 -23.45 -0.17 5.61
CA TRP A 35 -22.86 0.55 4.47
C TRP A 35 -21.72 1.48 4.92
N VAL A 36 -21.92 2.29 5.97
CA VAL A 36 -20.88 3.17 6.54
C VAL A 36 -19.70 2.35 7.04
N SER A 37 -19.95 1.25 7.76
CA SER A 37 -18.89 0.39 8.30
C SER A 37 -18.04 -0.24 7.19
N VAL A 38 -18.66 -0.72 6.12
CA VAL A 38 -17.96 -1.25 4.95
C VAL A 38 -17.14 -0.16 4.25
N HIS A 39 -17.68 1.06 4.11
CA HIS A 39 -16.95 2.19 3.52
C HIS A 39 -15.73 2.57 4.35
N LEU A 40 -15.88 2.69 5.66
CA LEU A 40 -14.76 2.98 6.56
C LEU A 40 -13.70 1.87 6.50
N LEU A 41 -14.12 0.61 6.42
CA LEU A 41 -13.22 -0.54 6.26
C LEU A 41 -12.47 -0.48 4.93
N PHE A 42 -13.12 -0.12 3.82
CA PHE A 42 -12.47 0.04 2.52
C PHE A 42 -11.54 1.26 2.46
N VAL A 43 -11.92 2.39 3.07
CA VAL A 43 -11.06 3.56 3.22
C VAL A 43 -9.83 3.21 4.04
N SER A 44 -9.98 2.46 5.14
CA SER A 44 -8.85 2.03 5.98
C SER A 44 -7.85 1.11 5.24
N LYS A 45 -8.32 0.45 4.18
CA LYS A 45 -7.52 -0.44 3.32
C LYS A 45 -7.03 0.24 2.04
N ASP A 46 -7.22 1.56 1.92
CA ASP A 46 -6.89 2.34 0.73
C ASP A 46 -7.57 1.83 -0.57
N LEU A 47 -8.74 1.18 -0.45
CA LEU A 47 -9.47 0.60 -1.60
C LEU A 47 -10.47 1.58 -2.24
N ILE A 48 -10.79 2.66 -1.54
CA ILE A 48 -11.76 3.68 -1.93
C ILE A 48 -11.13 5.03 -1.63
N ASN A 49 -11.31 6.01 -2.53
CA ASN A 49 -10.89 7.38 -2.33
C ASN A 49 -11.92 8.12 -1.46
N PRO A 50 -11.63 8.40 -0.17
CA PRO A 50 -12.58 9.05 0.73
C PRO A 50 -12.87 10.51 0.35
N TRP A 51 -12.12 11.09 -0.59
CA TRP A 51 -12.15 12.51 -0.92
C TRP A 51 -13.04 12.87 -2.10
N LYS A 52 -13.48 11.88 -2.87
CA LYS A 52 -14.53 12.10 -3.85
C LYS A 52 -15.86 11.84 -3.15
N LEU A 53 -16.48 12.93 -2.71
CA LEU A 53 -17.79 12.95 -2.06
C LEU A 53 -18.88 12.50 -3.05
N GLY A 54 -19.00 11.19 -3.26
CA GLY A 54 -20.07 10.56 -4.03
C GLY A 54 -19.71 10.14 -5.47
N GLY A 55 -20.55 9.25 -6.00
CA GLY A 55 -20.49 8.74 -7.37
C GLY A 55 -19.34 7.75 -7.65
N TYR A 56 -19.18 7.40 -8.92
CA TYR A 56 -18.16 6.44 -9.39
C TYR A 56 -16.72 6.87 -9.06
N GLY A 57 -16.50 8.18 -8.89
CA GLY A 57 -15.19 8.72 -8.56
C GLY A 57 -14.65 8.21 -7.21
N MET A 58 -15.51 7.88 -6.26
CA MET A 58 -15.09 7.34 -4.95
C MET A 58 -14.35 5.99 -5.09
N TYR A 59 -14.62 5.22 -6.14
CA TYR A 59 -13.95 3.95 -6.44
C TYR A 59 -12.74 4.10 -7.37
N THR A 60 -12.43 5.34 -7.80
CA THR A 60 -11.24 5.63 -8.61
C THR A 60 -10.03 5.84 -7.70
N VAL A 61 -9.46 4.75 -7.22
CA VAL A 61 -8.08 4.76 -6.71
C VAL A 61 -7.12 4.88 -7.90
N PRO A 62 -6.02 5.64 -7.80
CA PRO A 62 -5.01 5.65 -8.86
C PRO A 62 -4.55 4.23 -9.09
N HIS A 63 -4.52 3.79 -10.35
CA HIS A 63 -4.06 2.45 -10.70
C HIS A 63 -2.70 2.21 -10.06
N ASP A 64 -2.61 1.15 -9.26
CA ASP A 64 -1.37 0.70 -8.65
C ASP A 64 -0.40 0.30 -9.76
N SER A 65 0.42 1.26 -10.18
CA SER A 65 1.42 1.12 -11.24
C SER A 65 2.80 1.21 -10.58
N PRO A 66 3.21 0.16 -9.84
CA PRO A 66 4.49 0.13 -9.19
C PRO A 66 5.60 0.25 -10.23
N ARG A 67 6.67 0.97 -9.87
CA ARG A 67 7.90 1.02 -10.67
C ARG A 67 9.06 0.64 -9.78
N THR A 68 9.86 -0.29 -10.27
CA THR A 68 11.12 -0.68 -9.64
C THR A 68 12.23 0.20 -10.20
N HIS A 69 12.97 0.81 -9.31
CA HIS A 69 14.14 1.64 -9.57
C HIS A 69 15.35 0.92 -8.98
N VAL A 70 16.46 0.93 -9.70
CA VAL A 70 17.69 0.28 -9.26
C VAL A 70 18.78 1.33 -9.26
N PHE A 71 19.45 1.50 -8.13
CA PHE A 71 20.57 2.41 -8.00
C PHE A 71 21.83 1.59 -7.77
N LEU A 72 22.88 1.92 -8.50
CA LEU A 72 24.21 1.39 -8.26
C LEU A 72 25.07 2.44 -7.57
N GLN A 73 25.91 1.99 -6.66
CA GLN A 73 26.91 2.88 -6.08
C GLN A 73 28.09 2.98 -7.03
N ASP A 74 28.40 4.20 -7.46
CA ASP A 74 29.61 4.49 -8.21
C ASP A 74 30.83 4.24 -7.33
N ALA A 75 31.76 3.41 -7.80
CA ALA A 75 32.98 3.05 -7.10
C ALA A 75 33.91 4.26 -6.83
N THR A 76 33.86 5.28 -7.69
CA THR A 76 34.73 6.47 -7.62
C THR A 76 34.09 7.57 -6.78
N THR A 77 32.84 7.94 -7.08
CA THR A 77 32.18 9.07 -6.42
C THR A 77 31.44 8.68 -5.15
N LYS A 78 31.25 7.38 -4.88
CA LYS A 78 30.40 6.83 -3.81
C LYS A 78 28.94 7.29 -3.88
N ARG A 79 28.53 7.95 -4.96
CA ARG A 79 27.16 8.41 -5.19
C ARG A 79 26.31 7.28 -5.76
N TRP A 80 25.02 7.36 -5.49
CA TRP A 80 24.03 6.44 -6.06
C TRP A 80 23.59 6.97 -7.41
N THR A 81 23.78 6.18 -8.45
CA THR A 81 23.33 6.49 -9.81
C THR A 81 22.19 5.56 -10.17
N GLU A 82 21.06 6.14 -10.58
CA GLU A 82 19.91 5.35 -11.03
C GLU A 82 20.24 4.68 -12.37
N LEU A 83 20.02 3.36 -12.44
CA LEU A 83 19.93 2.66 -13.69
C LEU A 83 18.63 3.08 -14.36
N ASP A 84 18.78 3.76 -15.49
CA ASP A 84 17.67 4.24 -16.31
C ASP A 84 16.56 3.18 -16.44
N TYR A 85 15.32 3.59 -16.18
CA TYR A 85 14.11 2.76 -16.14
C TYR A 85 13.73 2.16 -17.50
N SER A 86 14.54 2.37 -18.54
CA SER A 86 14.48 1.58 -19.75
C SER A 86 14.52 0.09 -19.39
N LYS A 87 13.42 -0.64 -19.68
CA LYS A 87 13.27 -2.10 -19.51
C LYS A 87 14.41 -2.92 -20.15
N ASN A 88 15.28 -2.27 -20.93
CA ASN A 88 16.43 -2.86 -21.58
C ASN A 88 17.67 -2.91 -20.67
N LYS A 89 17.72 -2.19 -19.54
CA LYS A 89 18.89 -2.17 -18.65
C LYS A 89 18.81 -3.17 -17.51
N PHE A 90 17.61 -3.46 -16.99
CA PHE A 90 17.42 -4.49 -15.97
C PHE A 90 16.05 -5.16 -16.10
N ALA A 91 16.02 -6.46 -15.86
CA ALA A 91 14.82 -7.27 -15.82
C ALA A 91 14.22 -7.26 -14.41
N THR A 92 12.90 -7.09 -14.32
CA THR A 92 12.18 -7.07 -13.03
C THR A 92 11.10 -8.13 -12.97
N ARG A 93 11.00 -9.03 -13.96
CA ARG A 93 9.84 -9.89 -14.15
C ARG A 93 9.60 -10.83 -12.97
N LYS A 94 10.57 -11.66 -12.58
CA LYS A 94 10.41 -12.56 -11.43
C LYS A 94 10.31 -11.78 -10.12
N PHE A 95 11.09 -10.71 -9.99
CA PHE A 95 11.02 -9.84 -8.81
C PHE A 95 9.61 -9.29 -8.61
N GLU A 96 9.01 -8.72 -9.65
CA GLU A 96 7.66 -8.19 -9.63
C GLU A 96 6.63 -9.30 -9.44
N GLN A 97 6.73 -10.43 -10.14
CA GLN A 97 5.79 -11.54 -10.00
C GLN A 97 5.77 -12.11 -8.57
N LEU A 98 6.93 -12.35 -7.97
CA LEU A 98 7.06 -12.91 -6.61
C LEU A 98 6.69 -11.89 -5.52
N ASN A 99 6.73 -10.59 -5.85
CA ASN A 99 6.44 -9.52 -4.91
C ASN A 99 5.16 -8.74 -5.21
N HIS A 100 4.41 -9.10 -6.25
CA HIS A 100 3.24 -8.35 -6.68
C HIS A 100 2.21 -8.23 -5.56
N ASN A 101 2.08 -9.29 -4.77
CA ASN A 101 1.18 -9.32 -3.62
C ASN A 101 1.86 -8.96 -2.29
N ASN A 102 3.20 -8.83 -2.26
CA ASN A 102 3.98 -8.66 -1.03
C ASN A 102 4.49 -7.22 -0.87
N ILE A 103 5.52 -6.83 -1.64
CA ILE A 103 6.11 -5.48 -1.55
C ILE A 103 5.05 -4.41 -1.79
N PHE A 104 4.16 -4.66 -2.76
CA PHE A 104 3.09 -3.74 -3.10
C PHE A 104 1.96 -3.68 -2.06
N LYS A 105 1.92 -4.61 -1.09
CA LYS A 105 1.01 -4.58 0.08
C LYS A 105 1.76 -4.38 1.39
N CYS A 106 2.90 -3.67 1.36
CA CYS A 106 3.70 -3.36 2.54
C CYS A 106 4.26 -4.59 3.30
N ARG A 107 4.47 -5.72 2.60
CA ARG A 107 5.14 -6.90 3.16
C ARG A 107 6.60 -6.95 2.72
N PHE A 108 7.44 -7.58 3.53
CA PHE A 108 8.85 -7.77 3.21
C PHE A 108 9.02 -8.71 2.00
N PRO A 109 9.96 -8.41 1.08
CA PRO A 109 10.33 -9.31 0.01
C PRO A 109 10.87 -10.61 0.61
N SER A 110 10.55 -11.73 -0.04
CA SER A 110 11.19 -12.99 0.30
C SER A 110 12.65 -12.99 -0.18
N GLU A 111 13.53 -13.68 0.53
CA GLU A 111 14.92 -13.88 0.12
C GLU A 111 15.01 -14.47 -1.29
N ARG A 112 14.13 -15.44 -1.60
CA ARG A 112 13.99 -16.02 -2.94
C ARG A 112 13.71 -14.99 -4.02
N SER A 113 12.94 -13.95 -3.72
CA SER A 113 12.65 -12.89 -4.70
C SER A 113 13.84 -11.97 -4.93
N LEU A 114 14.68 -11.73 -3.91
CA LEU A 114 15.92 -10.97 -4.05
C LEU A 114 16.94 -11.76 -4.87
N VAL A 115 17.07 -13.06 -4.60
CA VAL A 115 17.90 -13.98 -5.42
C VAL A 115 17.41 -13.97 -6.87
N GLY A 116 16.10 -14.13 -7.09
CA GLY A 116 15.52 -14.10 -8.43
C GLY A 116 15.78 -12.80 -9.18
N PHE A 117 15.76 -11.65 -8.50
CA PHE A 117 16.13 -10.36 -9.09
C PHE A 117 17.61 -10.34 -9.53
N ILE A 118 18.52 -10.81 -8.68
CA ILE A 118 19.96 -10.85 -8.98
C ILE A 118 20.25 -11.85 -10.12
N ASP A 119 19.50 -12.95 -10.18
CA ASP A 119 19.64 -13.97 -11.23
C ASP A 119 19.19 -13.45 -12.59
N GLU A 120 18.11 -12.66 -12.63
CA GLU A 120 17.63 -11.99 -13.84
C GLU A 120 18.58 -10.88 -14.31
N ASN A 121 19.41 -10.34 -13.41
CA ASN A 121 20.31 -9.23 -13.69
C ASN A 121 21.76 -9.59 -13.36
N PRO A 122 22.38 -10.51 -14.11
CA PRO A 122 23.72 -11.00 -13.79
C PRO A 122 24.78 -9.90 -13.77
N HIS A 123 24.59 -8.82 -14.52
CA HIS A 123 25.46 -7.65 -14.55
C HIS A 123 25.45 -6.82 -13.24
N LEU A 124 24.48 -7.05 -12.34
CA LEU A 124 24.39 -6.40 -11.02
C LEU A 124 24.99 -7.23 -9.89
N ARG A 125 25.42 -8.47 -10.18
CA ARG A 125 26.00 -9.37 -9.18
C ARG A 125 27.26 -8.76 -8.58
N TYR A 126 27.46 -9.01 -7.30
CA TYR A 126 28.65 -8.60 -6.54
C TYR A 126 28.85 -7.08 -6.43
N GLN A 127 27.83 -6.29 -6.71
CA GLN A 127 27.84 -4.83 -6.56
C GLN A 127 26.89 -4.38 -5.46
N PRO A 128 27.25 -3.35 -4.68
CA PRO A 128 26.31 -2.69 -3.79
C PRO A 128 25.21 -2.01 -4.60
N LEU A 129 23.96 -2.34 -4.31
CA LEU A 129 22.81 -1.85 -5.05
C LEU A 129 21.66 -1.46 -4.14
N VAL A 130 20.85 -0.49 -4.57
CA VAL A 130 19.58 -0.15 -3.94
C VAL A 130 18.44 -0.47 -4.89
N ILE A 131 17.52 -1.32 -4.46
CA ILE A 131 16.23 -1.51 -5.13
C ILE A 131 15.23 -0.62 -4.43
N ALA A 132 14.69 0.37 -5.13
CA ALA A 132 13.58 1.18 -4.63
C ALA A 132 12.32 0.87 -5.44
N VAL A 133 11.19 0.76 -4.76
CA VAL A 133 9.90 0.57 -5.41
C VAL A 133 9.06 1.80 -5.12
N SER A 134 8.65 2.47 -6.19
CA SER A 134 7.77 3.61 -6.14
C SER A 134 6.36 3.26 -6.58
N LYS A 135 5.38 3.93 -5.98
CA LYS A 135 3.97 3.80 -6.31
C LYS A 135 3.33 5.16 -6.44
N ILE A 136 2.28 5.23 -7.24
CA ILE A 136 1.44 6.42 -7.29
C ILE A 136 0.61 6.48 -6.00
N VAL A 137 0.70 7.60 -5.31
CA VAL A 137 -0.02 7.89 -4.07
C VAL A 137 -0.76 9.20 -4.25
N PHE A 138 -1.94 9.28 -3.64
CA PHE A 138 -2.69 10.51 -3.56
C PHE A 138 -2.27 11.29 -2.30
N SER A 139 -1.73 12.49 -2.47
CA SER A 139 -1.43 13.41 -1.37
C SER A 139 -2.62 14.35 -1.14
N ARG A 140 -2.82 14.75 0.13
CA ARG A 140 -3.98 15.54 0.60
C ARG A 140 -3.70 17.05 0.64
N TYR A 141 -2.44 17.46 0.70
CA TYR A 141 -2.05 18.86 0.92
C TYR A 141 -0.78 19.23 0.13
N PRO A 142 -0.90 19.79 -1.09
CA PRO A 142 -2.13 19.95 -1.88
C PRO A 142 -2.68 18.61 -2.42
N ILE A 143 -3.90 18.61 -2.95
CA ILE A 143 -4.45 17.45 -3.66
C ILE A 143 -3.62 17.21 -4.92
N GLN A 144 -2.78 16.18 -4.87
CA GLN A 144 -1.92 15.82 -6.01
C GLN A 144 -1.68 14.32 -6.08
N VAL A 145 -1.41 13.86 -7.30
CA VAL A 145 -1.01 12.49 -7.58
C VAL A 145 0.52 12.50 -7.70
N GLU A 146 1.20 11.89 -6.73
CA GLU A 146 2.66 11.87 -6.68
C GLU A 146 3.18 10.43 -6.61
N ARG A 147 4.33 10.19 -7.22
CA ARG A 147 5.01 8.90 -7.14
C ARG A 147 5.95 8.89 -5.94
N GLN A 148 5.64 8.07 -4.93
CA GLN A 148 6.41 7.97 -3.69
C GLN A 148 7.08 6.61 -3.56
N ILE A 149 8.31 6.59 -3.03
CA ILE A 149 9.04 5.36 -2.72
C ILE A 149 8.39 4.70 -1.49
N ARG A 150 7.84 3.51 -1.68
CA ARG A 150 7.19 2.72 -0.62
C ARG A 150 8.08 1.63 -0.07
N ALA A 151 9.04 1.16 -0.85
CA ALA A 151 10.06 0.21 -0.39
C ALA A 151 11.44 0.65 -0.86
N LYS A 152 12.42 0.53 0.02
CA LYS A 152 13.85 0.69 -0.27
C LYS A 152 14.59 -0.51 0.28
N ILE A 153 15.44 -1.13 -0.54
CA ILE A 153 16.21 -2.33 -0.23
C ILE A 153 17.65 -2.05 -0.62
N GLU A 154 18.55 -2.01 0.35
CA GLU A 154 19.98 -1.89 0.14
C GLU A 154 20.58 -3.30 0.22
N ILE A 155 21.34 -3.69 -0.79
CA ILE A 155 22.03 -4.98 -0.88
C ILE A 155 23.53 -4.71 -0.91
N ALA A 156 24.26 -5.46 -0.09
CA ALA A 156 25.72 -5.42 -0.03
C ALA A 156 26.28 -6.83 0.05
N TRP A 157 27.43 -7.05 -0.59
CA TRP A 157 28.05 -8.37 -0.70
C TRP A 157 29.11 -8.61 0.35
N SER A 158 29.25 -9.86 0.79
CA SER A 158 30.39 -10.28 1.58
C SER A 158 31.67 -10.27 0.72
N LYS A 159 32.83 -10.14 1.38
CA LYS A 159 34.13 -10.16 0.69
C LYS A 159 34.34 -11.41 -0.16
N ASN A 160 33.87 -12.56 0.33
CA ASN A 160 33.97 -13.85 -0.36
C ASN A 160 32.86 -14.09 -1.39
N ARG A 161 31.92 -13.15 -1.59
CA ARG A 161 30.83 -13.22 -2.58
C ARG A 161 29.82 -14.36 -2.42
N GLU A 162 29.96 -15.21 -1.40
CA GLU A 162 29.04 -16.30 -1.08
C GLU A 162 27.73 -15.82 -0.43
N PHE A 163 27.73 -14.62 0.13
CA PHE A 163 26.57 -14.06 0.82
C PHE A 163 26.33 -12.63 0.37
N PHE A 164 25.05 -12.26 0.32
CA PHE A 164 24.69 -10.85 0.36
C PHE A 164 23.84 -10.56 1.60
N GLY A 165 24.17 -9.45 2.26
CA GLY A 165 23.31 -8.85 3.27
C GLY A 165 22.33 -7.90 2.59
N TYR A 166 21.13 -7.81 3.15
CA TYR A 166 20.16 -6.81 2.74
C TYR A 166 19.58 -6.10 3.95
N ARG A 167 19.25 -4.83 3.77
CA ARG A 167 18.53 -4.01 4.76
C ARG A 167 17.65 -3.00 4.07
N GLY A 168 16.64 -2.49 4.74
CA GLY A 168 15.76 -1.55 4.09
C GLY A 168 14.58 -1.10 4.93
N GLN A 169 13.64 -0.46 4.24
CA GLN A 169 12.39 0.01 4.82
C GLN A 169 11.25 -0.23 3.84
N ILE A 170 10.12 -0.74 4.32
CA ILE A 170 8.89 -0.90 3.55
C ILE A 170 7.74 -0.31 4.34
N CYS A 171 7.06 0.68 3.76
CA CYS A 171 5.95 1.38 4.38
C CYS A 171 6.23 1.80 5.83
N GLY A 172 7.41 2.38 6.08
CA GLY A 172 7.84 2.80 7.41
C GLY A 172 8.58 1.73 8.22
N ARG A 173 8.39 0.44 7.93
CA ARG A 173 8.95 -0.66 8.73
C ARG A 173 10.35 -1.05 8.26
N LYS A 174 11.32 -1.02 9.18
CA LYS A 174 12.70 -1.45 8.91
C LYS A 174 12.79 -2.97 8.88
N TYR A 175 13.67 -3.51 8.04
CA TYR A 175 13.96 -4.93 7.97
C TYR A 175 15.39 -5.18 7.48
N SER A 176 15.93 -6.34 7.80
CA SER A 176 17.26 -6.78 7.34
C SER A 176 17.37 -8.30 7.36
N GLY A 177 18.33 -8.83 6.63
CA GLY A 177 18.63 -10.25 6.59
C GLY A 177 19.92 -10.53 5.81
N LYS A 178 20.23 -11.81 5.66
CA LYS A 178 21.43 -12.28 4.96
C LYS A 178 21.09 -13.56 4.23
N VAL A 179 21.45 -13.61 2.95
CA VAL A 179 21.15 -14.73 2.06
C VAL A 179 22.45 -15.35 1.58
N LYS A 180 22.53 -16.68 1.55
CA LYS A 180 23.59 -17.40 0.86
C LYS A 180 23.26 -17.42 -0.63
N TYR A 181 24.17 -16.93 -1.45
CA TYR A 181 24.07 -16.88 -2.90
C TYR A 181 25.03 -17.92 -3.47
N SER A 182 24.51 -19.11 -3.78
CA SER A 182 25.24 -20.26 -4.33
C SER A 182 24.51 -20.83 -5.53
#